data_AF-A0AAD7BBS9-F1
#
_entry.id   AF-A0AAD7BBS9-F1
#
_cell.length_a   1.000
_cell.length_b   1.000
_cell.length_c   1.000
_cell.angle_alpha   90.00
_cell.angle_beta   90.00
_cell.angle_gamma   90.00
#
_symmetry.space_group_name_H-M   'P 1'
#
loop_
_entity.id
_entity.type
_entity.pdbx_description
1 polymer ?
#
loop_
_entity_poly.entity_id
_entity_poly.type
_entity_poly.pdbx_seq_one_letter_code
_entity_poly.pdbx_strand_id
1 'polypeptide(L)' 'VTRGVASTESMKEGTARAKARSNERNWNLCKTTPGMIAASAVCLRWLFSPDPELTPTGAVTNIDWNEEFERYLEYL' A
#
# COMPACT_ATOMS: atom_id res chain seq x y z
N VAL A 1 4.70 -40.88 29.74
CA VAL A 1 5.69 -40.04 29.02
C VAL A 1 5.82 -38.72 29.76
N THR A 2 6.87 -38.58 30.56
CA THR A 2 7.22 -37.36 31.31
C THR A 2 7.74 -36.32 30.33
N ARG A 3 7.08 -35.16 30.24
CA ARG A 3 7.56 -34.00 29.46
C ARG A 3 8.87 -33.52 30.07
N GLY A 4 9.98 -33.73 29.36
CA GLY A 4 11.32 -33.39 29.79
C GLY A 4 11.57 -31.88 29.84
N VAL A 5 12.50 -31.50 30.71
CA VAL A 5 13.03 -30.16 31.03
C VAL A 5 13.57 -29.40 29.80
N ALA A 6 13.64 -30.05 28.63
CA ALA A 6 14.08 -29.48 27.36
C ALA A 6 13.21 -28.32 26.84
N SER A 7 11.97 -28.18 27.34
CA SER A 7 11.09 -27.09 26.90
C SER A 7 11.40 -25.73 27.56
N THR A 8 12.16 -25.71 28.67
CA THR A 8 12.52 -24.45 29.37
C THR A 8 13.91 -23.92 29.00
N GLU A 9 14.80 -24.77 28.47
CA GLU A 9 16.14 -24.34 28.06
C GLU A 9 16.15 -23.62 26.71
N SER A 10 15.22 -23.98 25.82
CA SER A 10 15.03 -23.32 24.52
C SER A 10 14.37 -21.93 24.60
N MET A 11 13.98 -21.47 25.80
CA MET A 11 13.51 -20.10 26.05
C MET A 11 14.62 -19.12 26.46
N LYS A 12 15.85 -19.58 26.72
CA LYS A 12 16.98 -18.72 27.15
C LYS A 12 17.80 -18.16 26.00
N GLU A 13 17.65 -18.70 24.80
CA GLU A 13 18.30 -18.16 23.62
C GLU A 13 17.42 -17.05 23.06
N GLY A 14 17.66 -15.84 23.56
CA GLY A 14 16.97 -14.62 23.13
C GLY A 14 17.30 -14.30 21.67
N THR A 15 16.74 -15.06 20.73
CA THR A 15 16.64 -14.61 19.35
C THR A 15 15.75 -13.38 19.38
N ALA A 16 16.36 -12.22 19.15
CA ALA A 16 15.66 -10.95 19.09
C ALA A 16 14.39 -11.13 18.23
N ARG A 17 13.23 -10.85 18.84
CA ARG A 17 11.93 -10.96 18.17
C ARG A 17 12.04 -10.28 16.81
N ALA A 18 11.78 -11.02 15.73
CA ALA A 18 11.82 -10.46 14.39
C ALA A 18 10.93 -9.20 14.38
N LYS A 19 11.55 -8.03 14.23
CA LYS A 19 10.80 -6.78 14.18
C LYS A 19 9.84 -6.88 12.99
N ALA A 20 8.55 -6.71 13.24
CA ALA A 20 7.56 -6.63 12.19
C ALA A 20 8.02 -5.57 11.17
N ARG A 21 8.10 -5.96 9.90
CA ARG A 21 8.42 -5.02 8.83
C ARG A 21 7.16 -4.19 8.57
N SER A 22 7.13 -2.95 9.06
CA SER A 22 6.07 -2.00 8.70
C SER A 22 6.27 -1.53 7.26
N ASN A 23 5.18 -1.14 6.59
CA ASN A 23 5.25 -0.51 5.26
C ASN A 23 6.09 0.77 5.31
N GLU A 24 6.03 1.50 6.43
CA GLU A 24 6.93 2.61 6.75
C GLU A 24 8.40 2.24 6.56
N ARG A 25 8.83 1.09 7.08
CA ARG A 25 10.24 0.65 7.01
C ARG A 25 10.64 0.06 5.67
N ASN A 26 9.70 -0.60 4.99
CA ASN A 26 9.97 -1.23 3.71
C ASN A 26 9.95 -0.22 2.54
N TRP A 27 9.09 0.81 2.62
CA TRP A 27 8.80 1.73 1.52
C TRP A 27 9.16 3.19 1.87
N ASN A 28 9.72 3.43 3.07
CA ASN A 28 9.97 4.77 3.62
C ASN A 28 8.73 5.69 3.59
N LEU A 29 7.54 5.08 3.70
CA LEU A 29 6.26 5.79 3.63
C LEU A 29 5.80 6.23 5.01
N CYS A 30 6.27 7.38 5.49
CA CYS A 30 5.97 7.87 6.85
C CYS A 30 4.61 8.55 6.99
N LYS A 31 4.02 9.02 5.89
CA LYS A 31 2.72 9.71 5.87
C LYS A 31 1.96 9.36 4.59
N THR A 32 0.65 9.22 4.72
CA THR A 32 -0.27 9.05 3.59
C THR A 32 -1.29 10.18 3.67
N THR A 33 -1.41 10.97 2.61
CA THR A 33 -2.45 11.99 2.50
C THR A 33 -3.62 11.46 1.66
N PRO A 34 -4.85 11.94 1.87
CA PRO A 34 -5.98 11.59 1.00
C PRO A 34 -5.67 11.79 -0.48
N GLY A 35 -4.98 12.89 -0.83
CA GLY A 35 -4.53 13.14 -2.20
C GLY A 35 -3.57 12.09 -2.76
N MET A 36 -2.68 11.51 -1.94
CA MET A 36 -1.82 10.40 -2.40
C MET A 36 -2.64 9.14 -2.71
N ILE A 37 -3.69 8.87 -1.93
CA ILE A 37 -4.58 7.73 -2.15
C ILE A 37 -5.40 7.97 -3.43
N ALA A 38 -6.02 9.14 -3.56
CA ALA A 38 -6.78 9.53 -4.75
C ALA A 38 -5.92 9.49 -6.02
N ALA A 39 -4.69 10.03 -5.99
CA ALA A 39 -3.77 9.96 -7.12
C ALA A 39 -3.39 8.52 -7.46
N SER A 40 -3.16 7.67 -6.46
CA SER A 40 -2.86 6.25 -6.68
C SER A 40 -4.02 5.51 -7.34
N ALA A 41 -5.27 5.82 -6.96
CA ALA A 41 -6.46 5.24 -7.55
C ALA A 41 -6.63 5.65 -9.03
N VAL A 42 -6.43 6.94 -9.33
CA VAL A 42 -6.43 7.46 -10.71
C VAL A 42 -5.35 6.80 -11.55
N CYS A 43 -4.10 6.70 -11.04
CA CYS A 43 -3.00 6.05 -11.74
C CYS A 43 -3.28 4.56 -12.01
N LEU A 44 -3.85 3.84 -11.04
CA LEU A 44 -4.26 2.44 -11.24
C LEU A 44 -5.33 2.33 -12.32
N ARG A 45 -6.34 3.20 -12.28
CA ARG A 45 -7.43 3.18 -13.26
C ARG A 45 -6.94 3.50 -14.67
N TRP A 46 -6.01 4.44 -14.81
CA TRP A 46 -5.33 4.73 -16.08
C TRP A 46 -4.47 3.56 -16.56
N LEU A 47 -3.71 2.91 -15.67
CA LEU A 47 -2.86 1.77 -16.04
C LEU A 47 -3.66 0.61 -16.67
N PHE A 48 -4.92 0.45 -16.27
CA PHE A 48 -5.85 -0.52 -16.85
C PHE A 48 -6.72 0.03 -17.98
N SER A 49 -6.60 1.33 -18.30
CA SER A 49 -7.32 1.94 -19.40
C SER A 49 -6.55 1.75 -20.72
N PRO A 50 -7.24 1.81 -21.88
CA PRO A 50 -6.59 1.79 -23.19
C PRO A 50 -5.88 3.10 -23.55
N ASP A 51 -5.80 4.09 -22.64
CA ASP A 51 -5.22 5.39 -22.94
C ASP A 51 -3.68 5.33 -22.91
N PRO A 52 -2.99 5.68 -24.01
CA PRO A 52 -1.54 5.53 -24.09
C PRO A 52 -0.77 6.50 -23.19
N GLU A 53 -1.37 7.65 -22.89
CA GLU A 53 -0.78 8.71 -22.06
C GLU A 53 -1.80 9.17 -21.01
N LEU A 54 -1.29 9.56 -19.84
CA LEU A 54 -2.09 10.18 -18.78
C LEU A 54 -2.27 11.67 -19.06
N THR A 55 -3.13 12.00 -20.02
CA THR A 55 -3.56 13.37 -20.32
C THR A 55 -4.73 13.77 -19.42
N PRO A 56 -5.09 15.06 -19.25
CA PRO A 56 -6.21 15.48 -18.39
C PRO A 56 -7.54 14.81 -18.73
N THR A 57 -7.77 14.58 -20.02
CA THR A 57 -8.89 13.77 -20.54
C THR A 57 -8.30 12.61 -21.34
N GLY A 58 -8.72 11.38 -21.05
CA GLY A 58 -8.25 10.18 -21.76
C GLY A 58 -8.58 10.23 -23.25
N ALA A 59 -7.59 9.96 -24.12
CA ALA A 59 -7.77 10.06 -25.57
C ALA A 59 -8.75 9.03 -26.15
N VAL A 60 -8.86 7.84 -25.53
CA VAL A 60 -9.72 6.74 -25.96
C VAL A 60 -10.94 6.63 -25.06
N THR A 61 -10.74 6.68 -23.74
CA THR A 61 -11.84 6.51 -22.77
C THR A 61 -12.66 7.77 -22.57
N ASN A 62 -12.12 8.94 -22.93
CA ASN A 62 -12.71 10.24 -22.69
C ASN A 62 -13.02 10.50 -21.20
N ILE A 63 -12.28 9.84 -20.30
CA ILE A 63 -12.39 10.03 -18.85
C ILE A 63 -11.70 11.35 -18.49
N ASP A 64 -12.38 12.22 -17.75
CA ASP A 64 -11.75 13.34 -17.06
C ASP A 64 -11.10 12.83 -15.77
N TRP A 65 -9.77 12.77 -15.77
CA TRP A 65 -9.02 12.23 -14.63
C TRP A 65 -8.96 13.18 -13.44
N ASN A 66 -9.20 14.48 -13.66
CA ASN A 66 -9.29 15.45 -12.59
C ASN A 66 -10.61 15.30 -11.83
N GLU A 67 -11.72 15.14 -12.57
CA GLU A 67 -13.01 14.83 -11.96
C GLU A 67 -12.97 13.52 -11.17
N GLU A 68 -12.32 12.49 -11.70
CA GLU A 68 -12.12 11.23 -10.98
C GLU A 68 -11.26 11.40 -9.72
N PHE A 69 -10.21 12.23 -9.77
CA PHE A 69 -9.39 12.54 -8.59
C PHE A 69 -10.21 13.21 -7.48
N GLU A 70 -10.99 14.24 -7.80
CA GLU A 70 -11.86 14.93 -6.85
C GLU A 70 -12.92 13.98 -6.29
N ARG A 71 -13.49 13.13 -7.15
CA ARG A 71 -14.43 12.10 -6.72
C ARG A 71 -13.80 11.13 -5.73
N TYR A 72 -12.56 10.69 -5.94
CA TYR A 72 -11.86 9.84 -4.97
C TYR A 72 -11.55 10.58 -3.66
N LEU A 73 -11.27 11.89 -3.72
CA LEU A 73 -11.08 12.71 -2.52
C LEU A 73 -12.36 12.83 -1.68
N GLU A 74 -13.53 12.94 -2.30
CA GLU A 74 -14.81 13.01 -1.56
C GLU A 74 -15.09 11.75 -0.72
N TYR A 75 -14.51 10.60 -1.08
CA TYR A 75 -14.70 9.34 -0.36
C TYR A 75 -13.67 9.07 0.75
N LEU A 76 -12.70 9.97 0.98
CA LEU A 76 -11.58 9.79 1.93
C LEU A 76 -11.65 10.77 3.12
#